data_AF-A0A348UVA0-F1
#
_entry.id   AF-A0A348UVA0-F1
#
_cell.length_a   1.000
_cell.length_b   1.000
_cell.length_c   1.000
_cell.angle_alpha   90.00
_cell.angle_beta   90.00
_cell.angle_gamma   90.00
#
_symmetry.space_group_name_H-M   'P 1'
#
loop_
_entity.id
_entity.type
_entity.pdbx_description
1 polymer ?
#
loop_
_entity_poly.entity_id
_entity_poly.type
_entity_poly.pdbx_seq_one_letter_code
_entity_poly.pdbx_strand_id
1 'polypeptide(L)' 'DAYSVNNVTAERNADGTVTVHFGGDPGKPNYLPITPGWNYIVRMYRPDEKIIDGFWTFPEAKPVK' A
#
# COMPACT_ATOMS: atom_id res chain seq x y z
N ASP A 1 -1.10 16.45 2.76
CA ASP A 1 -0.17 15.41 2.28
C ASP A 1 -0.13 14.23 3.23
N ALA A 2 -0.47 13.05 2.73
CA ALA A 2 -0.33 11.81 3.48
C ALA A 2 1.04 11.19 3.15
N TYR A 3 1.78 10.79 4.18
CA TYR A 3 3.06 10.09 4.03
C TYR A 3 2.93 8.57 4.20
N SER A 4 1.72 8.09 4.51
CA SER A 4 1.43 6.67 4.72
C SER A 4 -0.05 6.35 4.54
N VAL A 5 -0.35 5.13 4.11
CA VAL A 5 -1.68 4.51 4.14
C VAL A 5 -1.64 3.36 5.15
N ASN A 6 -2.68 3.21 5.97
CA ASN A 6 -2.78 2.13 6.95
C ASN A 6 -4.21 1.57 7.01
N ASN A 7 -4.41 0.48 7.76
CA ASN A 7 -5.69 -0.24 7.82
C ASN A 7 -6.86 0.55 8.44
N VAL A 8 -6.59 1.63 9.19
CA VAL A 8 -7.59 2.47 9.84
C VAL A 8 -8.06 3.59 8.92
N THR A 9 -7.14 4.20 8.17
CA THR A 9 -7.44 5.37 7.33
C THR A 9 -7.61 5.05 5.85
N ALA A 10 -7.26 3.84 5.41
CA ALA A 10 -7.40 3.45 4.01
C ALA A 10 -8.87 3.45 3.57
N GLU A 11 -9.12 4.06 2.42
CA GLU A 11 -10.36 3.86 1.69
C GLU A 11 -10.34 2.46 1.07
N ARG A 12 -11.40 1.68 1.32
CA ARG A 12 -11.53 0.30 0.88
C ARG A 12 -12.35 0.22 -0.41
N ASN A 13 -11.94 -0.69 -1.28
CA ASN A 13 -12.71 -1.10 -2.44
C ASN A 13 -13.98 -1.84 -2.02
N ALA A 14 -14.93 -2.01 -2.95
CA ALA A 14 -16.19 -2.72 -2.70
C ALA A 14 -15.98 -4.21 -2.30
N ASP A 15 -14.88 -4.82 -2.71
CA ASP A 15 -14.49 -6.19 -2.34
C ASP A 15 -13.70 -6.26 -1.02
N GLY A 16 -13.55 -5.14 -0.31
CA GLY A 16 -12.83 -5.04 0.95
C GLY A 16 -11.32 -4.89 0.85
N THR A 17 -10.75 -4.99 -0.36
CA THR A 17 -9.32 -4.75 -0.62
C THR A 17 -8.96 -3.26 -0.52
N VAL A 18 -7.66 -2.96 -0.52
CA VAL A 18 -7.15 -1.58 -0.52
C VAL A 18 -6.19 -1.43 -1.70
N THR A 19 -6.44 -0.43 -2.54
CA THR A 19 -5.52 0.00 -3.60
C THR A 19 -4.77 1.23 -3.13
N VAL A 20 -3.42 1.21 -3.18
CA VAL A 20 -2.56 2.37 -2.88
C VAL A 20 -2.05 2.94 -4.20
N HIS A 21 -2.19 4.25 -4.40
CA HIS A 21 -1.75 4.94 -5.62
C HIS A 21 -0.44 5.69 -5.33
N PHE A 22 0.66 5.22 -5.91
CA PHE A 22 1.97 5.87 -5.80
C PHE A 22 2.18 6.83 -6.98
N GLY A 23 2.14 8.14 -6.72
CA GLY A 23 2.21 9.16 -7.76
C GLY A 23 1.02 9.14 -8.73
N GLY A 24 1.15 9.87 -9.84
CA GLY A 24 0.08 10.04 -10.82
C GLY A 24 -0.97 11.07 -10.38
N ASP A 25 -2.24 10.67 -10.38
CA ASP A 25 -3.38 11.55 -10.09
C ASP A 25 -3.59 11.75 -8.57
N PRO A 26 -3.39 12.97 -8.03
CA PRO A 26 -3.55 13.26 -6.60
C PRO A 26 -5.00 13.20 -6.11
N GLY A 27 -5.98 13.12 -7.02
CA GLY A 27 -7.40 12.95 -6.69
C GLY A 27 -7.80 11.51 -6.37
N LYS A 28 -6.91 10.53 -6.54
CA LYS A 28 -7.22 9.12 -6.28
C LYS A 28 -7.26 8.79 -4.78
N PRO A 29 -8.12 7.86 -4.35
CA PRO A 29 -8.10 7.32 -2.99
C PRO A 29 -6.72 6.76 -2.62
N ASN A 30 -6.33 6.89 -1.37
CA ASN A 30 -5.06 6.35 -0.85
C ASN A 30 -3.82 6.81 -1.66
N TYR A 31 -3.84 8.04 -2.18
CA TYR A 31 -2.72 8.62 -2.92
C TYR A 31 -1.52 8.93 -2.00
N LEU A 32 -0.34 8.51 -2.45
CA LEU A 32 0.95 8.86 -1.87
C LEU A 32 1.82 9.52 -2.95
N PRO A 33 2.30 10.75 -2.74
CA PRO A 33 3.23 11.37 -3.67
C PRO A 33 4.57 10.61 -3.66
N ILE A 34 5.21 10.54 -4.84
CA ILE A 34 6.53 9.91 -5.01
C ILE A 34 7.52 10.88 -5.66
N THR A 35 8.80 10.58 -5.52
CA THR A 35 9.92 11.31 -6.14
C THR A 35 10.75 10.38 -7.02
N PRO A 36 11.58 10.88 -7.94
CA PRO A 36 12.53 10.05 -8.68
C PRO A 36 13.41 9.21 -7.74
N GLY A 37 13.49 7.90 -7.98
CA GLY A 37 14.29 6.97 -7.16
C GLY A 37 13.66 6.57 -5.82
N TRP A 38 12.36 6.82 -5.61
CA TRP A 38 11.64 6.44 -4.39
C TRP A 38 11.68 4.93 -4.09
N ASN A 39 11.49 4.60 -2.82
CA ASN A 39 11.21 3.26 -2.33
C ASN A 39 10.07 3.31 -1.30
N TYR A 40 9.55 2.14 -0.92
CA TYR A 40 8.53 2.02 0.13
C TYR A 40 8.83 0.85 1.05
N ILE A 41 8.21 0.88 2.22
CA ILE A 41 8.24 -0.19 3.21
C ILE A 41 6.84 -0.50 3.68
N VAL A 42 6.59 -1.75 3.97
CA VAL A 42 5.34 -2.21 4.58
C VAL A 42 5.65 -2.63 6.00
N ARG A 43 4.91 -2.07 6.97
CA ARG A 43 5.02 -2.45 8.38
C ARG A 43 3.79 -3.22 8.78
N MET A 44 3.99 -4.43 9.29
CA MET A 44 2.93 -5.26 9.85
C MET A 44 3.08 -5.31 11.36
N TYR A 45 2.02 -4.96 12.06
CA TYR A 45 1.97 -5.02 13.52
C TYR A 45 1.34 -6.34 13.92
N ARG A 46 2.13 -7.21 14.57
CA ARG A 46 1.74 -8.57 14.94
C ARG A 46 1.29 -9.40 13.71
N PRO A 47 2.18 -9.62 12.72
CA PRO A 47 1.84 -10.46 11.57
C PRO A 47 1.52 -11.89 12.00
N ASP A 48 0.59 -12.53 11.28
CA ASP A 48 0.29 -13.95 11.46
C ASP A 48 1.50 -14.82 11.07
N GLU A 49 1.55 -16.04 11.60
CA GLU A 49 2.66 -16.99 11.38
C GLU A 49 2.95 -17.23 9.89
N LYS A 50 1.90 -17.29 9.05
CA LYS A 50 2.00 -17.46 7.59
C LYS A 50 2.79 -16.36 6.87
N ILE A 51 2.90 -15.19 7.49
CA ILE A 51 3.69 -14.08 6.96
C ILE A 51 5.14 -14.22 7.44
N ILE A 52 5.31 -14.65 8.70
CA ILE A 52 6.61 -14.84 9.34
C ILE A 52 7.38 -16.01 8.68
N ASP A 53 6.69 -17.11 8.38
CA ASP A 53 7.24 -18.30 7.74
C ASP A 53 7.41 -18.15 6.21
N GLY A 54 6.91 -17.05 5.64
CA GLY A 54 7.00 -16.71 4.21
C GLY A 54 5.98 -17.43 3.32
N PHE A 55 5.01 -18.16 3.87
CA PHE A 55 3.93 -18.78 3.08
C PHE A 55 3.08 -17.74 2.34
N TRP A 56 2.96 -16.55 2.91
CA TRP A 56 2.33 -15.39 2.28
C TRP A 56 3.27 -14.19 2.28
N THR A 57 3.34 -13.50 1.14
CA THR A 57 4.14 -12.28 0.97
C THR A 57 3.25 -11.12 0.55
N PHE A 58 3.62 -9.91 0.99
CA PHE A 58 2.92 -8.71 0.60
C PHE A 58 3.00 -8.49 -0.93
N PRO A 59 1.91 -8.08 -1.60
CA PRO A 59 1.92 -7.85 -3.03
C PRO A 59 2.85 -6.71 -3.43
N GLU A 60 3.63 -6.91 -4.49
CA GLU A 60 4.51 -5.88 -5.03
C GLU A 60 3.70 -4.77 -5.72
N ALA A 61 4.16 -3.53 -5.56
CA ALA A 61 3.67 -2.40 -6.33
C ALA A 61 3.92 -2.63 -7.83
N LYS A 62 2.91 -2.35 -8.66
CA LYS A 62 2.98 -2.52 -10.11
C LYS A 62 2.98 -1.17 -10.83
N PRO A 63 3.79 -0.99 -11.87
CA PRO A 63 3.66 0.18 -12.75
C PRO A 63 2.25 0.25 -13.33
N VAL A 64 1.67 1.45 -13.30
CA VAL A 64 0.42 1.76 -14.01
C VAL A 64 0.79 2.25 -15.40
N LYS A 65 0.10 1.75 -16.44
CA LYS A 65 0.29 2.21 -17.82
C LYS A 65 -0.45 3.50 -18.09
#